data_AF-A0A377K485-F1
#
_entry.id   AF-A0A377K485-F1
#
_cell.length_a   1.000
_cell.length_b   1.000
_cell.length_c   1.000
_cell.angle_alpha   90.00
_cell.angle_beta   90.00
_cell.angle_gamma   90.00
#
_symmetry.space_group_name_H-M   'P 1'
#
loop_
_entity.id
_entity.type
_entity.pdbx_description
1 polymer ?
#
loop_
_entity_poly.entity_id
_entity_poly.type
_entity_poly.pdbx_seq_one_letter_code
_entity_poly.pdbx_strand_id
1 'polypeptide(L)'
;MELRKTLTLVPVVMMGLAYMQPMTLFDTFGIVSGLTDGHVPTAYAFALIAILFTALSYGKLVRRYPSAGSAYTYAQKSISPTVGFMVGWSSLLDYLFAPMINILLAKIYFEALVPSIPSWMFVVALGGLYDRL
;
A
#
# COMPACT_ATOMS: atom_id res chain seq x y z
N MET A 1 26.52 -11.86 9.06
CA MET A 1 25.39 -12.63 9.61
C MET A 1 24.42 -12.89 8.47
N GLU A 2 24.38 -14.10 7.91
CA GLU A 2 23.33 -14.47 6.95
C GLU A 2 22.06 -14.83 7.72
N LEU A 3 20.96 -14.14 7.40
CA LEU A 3 19.64 -14.44 7.97
C LEU A 3 19.20 -15.83 7.49
N ARG A 4 18.91 -16.72 8.44
CA ARG A 4 18.40 -18.07 8.15
C ARG A 4 17.01 -17.92 7.53
N LYS A 5 16.85 -18.32 6.27
CA LYS A 5 15.56 -18.28 5.55
C LYS A 5 14.59 -19.29 6.19
N THR A 6 13.88 -18.88 7.24
CA THR A 6 12.95 -19.72 8.01
C THR A 6 11.48 -19.44 7.71
N LEU A 7 11.16 -18.39 6.94
CA LEU A 7 9.78 -18.13 6.52
C LEU A 7 9.32 -19.15 5.49
N THR A 8 8.41 -20.02 5.91
CA THR A 8 7.63 -20.91 5.04
C THR A 8 6.54 -20.11 4.30
N LEU A 9 5.89 -20.73 3.30
CA LEU A 9 4.92 -20.06 2.41
C LEU A 9 3.80 -19.35 3.19
N VAL A 10 3.27 -19.98 4.24
CA VAL A 10 2.15 -19.46 5.04
C VAL A 10 2.53 -18.15 5.75
N PRO A 11 3.63 -18.07 6.54
CA PRO A 11 4.12 -16.81 7.10
C PRO A 11 4.30 -15.68 6.07
N VAL A 12 4.79 -15.98 4.87
CA VAL A 12 4.98 -14.97 3.80
C VAL A 12 3.63 -14.43 3.30
N VAL A 13 2.66 -15.32 3.07
CA VAL A 13 1.32 -14.93 2.64
C VAL A 13 0.62 -14.12 3.73
N MET A 14 0.72 -14.56 5.00
CA MET A 14 0.13 -13.84 6.13
C MET A 14 0.76 -12.46 6.32
N MET A 15 2.07 -12.33 6.13
CA MET A 15 2.75 -11.03 6.15
C MET A 15 2.28 -10.13 5.00
N GLY A 16 2.12 -10.67 3.80
CA GLY A 16 1.56 -9.93 2.66
C GLY A 16 0.13 -9.45 2.91
N LEU A 17 -0.73 -10.31 3.45
CA LEU A 17 -2.11 -9.95 3.82
C LEU A 17 -2.17 -8.90 4.93
N ALA A 18 -1.30 -9.00 5.94
CA ALA A 18 -1.18 -8.00 6.99
C ALA A 18 -0.74 -6.64 6.43
N TYR A 19 0.13 -6.64 5.43
CA TYR A 19 0.61 -5.42 4.77
C TYR A 19 -0.43 -4.79 3.83
N MET A 20 -1.36 -5.58 3.30
CA MET A 20 -2.34 -5.12 2.29
C MET A 20 -3.40 -4.16 2.83
N GLN A 21 -3.29 -3.72 4.10
CA GLN A 21 -4.19 -2.81 4.81
C GLN A 21 -5.65 -2.94 4.34
N PRO A 22 -6.35 -4.05 4.63
CA PRO A 22 -7.69 -4.31 4.10
C PRO A 22 -8.71 -3.22 4.39
N MET A 23 -8.49 -2.42 5.44
CA MET A 23 -9.29 -1.24 5.79
C MET A 23 -9.32 -0.20 4.66
N THR A 24 -8.23 -0.02 3.90
CA THR A 24 -8.15 0.97 2.81
C THR A 24 -9.20 0.77 1.72
N LEU A 25 -9.64 -0.46 1.51
CA LEU A 25 -10.75 -0.77 0.60
C LEU A 25 -12.04 -0.12 1.10
N PHE A 26 -12.35 -0.27 2.39
CA PHE A 26 -13.53 0.35 2.99
C PHE A 26 -13.41 1.88 3.03
N ASP A 27 -12.19 2.39 3.21
CA ASP A 27 -11.91 3.83 3.27
C ASP A 27 -12.26 4.54 1.95
N THR A 28 -11.92 3.90 0.84
CA THR A 28 -12.14 4.44 -0.52
C THR A 28 -13.53 4.09 -1.05
N PHE A 29 -14.09 2.93 -0.72
CA PHE A 29 -15.42 2.51 -1.20
C PHE A 29 -16.53 3.49 -0.78
N GLY A 30 -16.47 4.02 0.44
CA GLY A 30 -17.48 4.95 0.97
C GLY A 30 -17.54 6.27 0.18
N ILE A 31 -16.39 6.92 0.00
CA ILE A 31 -16.28 8.22 -0.68
C ILE A 31 -16.52 8.06 -2.19
N VAL A 32 -15.96 7.01 -2.80
CA VAL A 32 -16.01 6.82 -4.26
C VAL A 32 -17.35 6.25 -4.71
N SER A 33 -18.04 5.41 -3.93
CA SER A 33 -19.35 4.87 -4.35
C SER A 33 -20.42 5.95 -4.51
N GLY A 34 -20.37 7.01 -3.69
CA GLY A 34 -21.24 8.17 -3.84
C GLY A 34 -20.94 9.03 -5.08
N LEU A 35 -19.69 9.01 -5.57
CA LEU A 35 -19.28 9.75 -6.77
C LEU A 35 -19.50 8.98 -8.08
N THR A 36 -19.68 7.65 -8.03
CA THR A 36 -19.64 6.79 -9.23
C THR A 36 -20.96 6.06 -9.52
N ASP A 37 -22.07 6.46 -8.89
CA ASP A 37 -23.40 5.84 -9.06
C ASP A 37 -23.37 4.29 -9.00
N GLY A 38 -22.57 3.72 -8.09
CA GLY A 38 -22.48 2.27 -7.89
C GLY A 38 -21.63 1.48 -8.90
N HIS A 39 -20.90 2.11 -9.83
CA HIS A 39 -20.00 1.40 -10.77
C HIS A 39 -18.68 0.89 -10.15
N VAL A 40 -18.45 1.21 -8.89
CA VAL A 40 -17.25 0.84 -8.12
C VAL A 40 -16.86 -0.64 -8.22
N PRO A 41 -17.78 -1.63 -8.15
CA PRO A 41 -17.44 -3.05 -8.26
C PRO A 41 -16.79 -3.43 -9.59
N THR A 42 -17.17 -2.77 -10.69
CA THR A 42 -16.60 -3.05 -12.01
C THR A 42 -15.15 -2.59 -12.11
N ALA A 43 -14.83 -1.42 -11.53
CA ALA A 43 -13.46 -0.91 -11.44
C ALA A 43 -12.57 -1.86 -10.62
N TYR A 44 -13.07 -2.38 -9.49
CA TYR A 44 -12.35 -3.39 -8.71
C TYR A 44 -12.11 -4.68 -9.48
N ALA A 45 -13.07 -5.15 -10.29
CA ALA A 45 -12.88 -6.33 -11.11
C ALA A 45 -11.76 -6.14 -12.14
N PHE A 46 -11.73 -4.99 -12.83
CA PHE A 46 -10.63 -4.65 -13.75
C PHE A 46 -9.28 -4.52 -13.04
N ALA A 47 -9.26 -3.88 -11.87
CA ALA A 47 -8.05 -3.75 -11.06
C ALA A 47 -7.52 -5.12 -10.61
N LEU A 48 -8.42 -6.04 -10.19
CA LEU A 48 -8.06 -7.40 -9.81
C LEU A 48 -7.36 -8.14 -10.96
N ILE A 49 -7.91 -8.04 -12.18
CA ILE A 49 -7.31 -8.65 -13.38
C ILE A 49 -5.90 -8.10 -13.61
N ALA A 50 -5.73 -6.78 -13.56
CA ALA A 50 -4.41 -6.15 -13.72
C ALA A 50 -3.40 -6.57 -12.64
N ILE A 51 -3.85 -6.68 -11.37
CA ILE A 51 -3.03 -7.14 -10.25
C ILE A 51 -2.63 -8.61 -10.45
N LEU A 52 -3.52 -9.47 -10.93
CA LEU A 52 -3.20 -10.87 -11.22
C LEU A 52 -2.10 -11.01 -12.28
N PHE A 53 -2.18 -10.25 -13.37
CA PHE A 53 -1.10 -10.22 -14.37
C PHE A 53 0.24 -9.76 -13.77
N THR A 54 0.20 -8.74 -12.92
CA THR A 54 1.37 -8.24 -12.21
C THR A 54 1.96 -9.32 -11.29
N ALA A 55 1.13 -9.94 -10.45
CA ALA A 55 1.55 -10.99 -9.53
C ALA A 55 2.19 -12.20 -10.25
N LEU A 56 1.62 -12.63 -11.38
CA LEU A 56 2.19 -13.71 -12.20
C LEU A 56 3.55 -13.33 -12.79
N SER A 57 3.72 -12.07 -13.22
CA SER A 57 5.00 -11.56 -13.71
C SER A 57 6.07 -11.57 -12.60
N TYR A 58 5.74 -11.01 -11.43
CA TYR A 58 6.63 -10.99 -10.26
C TYR A 58 7.00 -12.42 -9.81
N GLY A 59 6.04 -13.35 -9.79
CA GLY A 59 6.28 -14.75 -9.43
C GLY A 59 7.30 -15.44 -10.35
N LYS A 60 7.32 -15.11 -11.64
CA LYS A 60 8.34 -15.59 -12.59
C LYS A 60 9.70 -14.93 -12.34
N LEU A 61 9.74 -13.63 -12.03
CA LEU A 61 10.98 -12.90 -11.78
C LEU A 61 11.66 -13.33 -10.47
N VAL A 62 10.92 -13.58 -9.40
CA VAL A 62 11.43 -14.07 -8.11
C VAL A 62 12.17 -15.42 -8.28
N ARG A 63 11.64 -16.31 -9.13
CA ARG A 63 12.30 -17.58 -9.45
C ARG A 63 13.58 -17.42 -10.28
N ARG A 64 13.65 -16.41 -11.16
CA ARG A 64 14.80 -16.17 -12.04
C ARG A 64 15.91 -15.37 -11.37
N TYR A 65 15.56 -14.49 -10.44
CA TYR A 65 16.50 -13.69 -9.67
C TYR A 65 16.26 -13.91 -8.16
N PRO A 66 16.76 -15.01 -7.57
CA PRO A 66 16.55 -15.35 -6.16
C PRO A 66 17.44 -14.48 -5.25
N SER A 67 17.24 -13.17 -5.31
CA SER A 67 17.93 -12.16 -4.51
C SER A 67 16.90 -11.43 -3.67
N ALA A 68 17.28 -10.97 -2.47
CA ALA A 68 16.44 -10.16 -1.59
C ALA A 68 16.24 -8.72 -2.12
N GLY A 69 16.24 -8.56 -3.44
CA GLY A 69 16.05 -7.31 -4.11
C GLY A 69 14.57 -7.06 -4.35
N SER A 70 14.07 -5.91 -3.89
CA SER A 70 12.70 -5.43 -4.13
C SER A 70 12.44 -5.20 -5.63
N ALA A 71 11.26 -4.69 -6.01
CA ALA A 71 10.87 -4.34 -7.38
C ALA A 71 11.97 -3.58 -8.16
N TYR A 72 12.74 -2.74 -7.48
CA TYR A 72 13.96 -2.10 -7.96
C TYR A 72 14.95 -3.09 -8.63
N THR A 73 15.31 -4.18 -7.95
CA THR A 73 16.28 -5.16 -8.45
C THR A 73 15.73 -5.97 -9.59
N TYR A 74 14.42 -6.23 -9.60
CA TYR A 74 13.75 -6.90 -10.69
C TYR A 74 13.77 -6.03 -11.96
N ALA A 75 13.32 -4.78 -11.87
CA ALA A 75 13.33 -3.83 -12.99
C ALA A 75 14.75 -3.52 -13.50
N GLN A 76 15.72 -3.38 -12.58
CA GLN A 76 17.13 -3.20 -12.92
C GLN A 76 17.69 -4.38 -13.74
N LYS A 77 17.35 -5.61 -13.36
CA LYS A 77 17.87 -6.83 -14.00
C LYS A 77 17.10 -7.26 -15.25
N SER A 78 15.82 -6.89 -15.37
CA SER A 78 14.96 -7.32 -16.48
C SER A 78 14.82 -6.27 -17.59
N ILE A 79 14.95 -4.98 -17.29
CA ILE A 79 14.78 -3.90 -18.27
C ILE A 79 16.06 -3.09 -18.42
N SER A 80 16.41 -2.27 -17.43
CA SER A 80 17.64 -1.47 -17.44
C SER A 80 17.93 -0.86 -16.07
N PRO A 81 19.20 -0.47 -15.79
CA PRO A 81 19.56 0.21 -14.54
C PRO A 81 18.79 1.52 -14.29
N THR A 82 18.51 2.30 -15.34
CA THR A 82 17.76 3.56 -15.23
C THR A 82 16.31 3.32 -14.83
N VAL A 83 15.67 2.27 -15.37
CA VAL A 83 14.30 1.90 -15.00
C VAL A 83 14.26 1.36 -13.59
N GLY A 84 15.27 0.58 -13.18
CA GLY A 84 15.46 0.21 -11.77
C GLY A 84 15.47 1.43 -10.85
N PHE A 85 16.31 2.43 -11.15
CA PHE A 85 16.40 3.68 -10.38
C PHE A 85 15.07 4.43 -10.29
N MET A 86 14.34 4.57 -11.40
CA MET A 86 13.02 5.21 -11.41
C MET A 86 12.01 4.46 -10.52
N VAL A 87 11.99 3.13 -10.57
CA VAL A 87 11.12 2.30 -9.71
C VAL A 87 11.50 2.49 -8.24
N GLY A 88 12.79 2.49 -7.92
CA GLY A 88 13.26 2.75 -6.55
C GLY A 88 12.81 4.12 -6.03
N TRP A 89 12.94 5.17 -6.85
CA TRP A 89 12.45 6.50 -6.51
C TRP A 89 10.92 6.54 -6.35
N SER A 90 10.18 5.90 -7.24
CA SER A 90 8.72 5.82 -7.14
C SER A 90 8.29 5.13 -5.83
N SER A 91 8.96 4.06 -5.42
CA SER A 91 8.66 3.39 -4.15
C SER A 91 8.99 4.26 -2.94
N LEU A 92 10.07 5.05 -2.97
CA LEU A 92 10.38 6.00 -1.90
C LEU A 92 9.31 7.07 -1.76
N LEU A 93 8.84 7.62 -2.89
CA LEU A 93 7.75 8.60 -2.90
C LEU A 93 6.45 7.99 -2.39
N ASP A 94 6.13 6.76 -2.80
CA ASP A 94 4.95 6.03 -2.31
C ASP A 94 4.97 5.89 -0.78
N TYR A 95 6.11 5.48 -0.22
CA TYR A 95 6.29 5.42 1.24
C TYR A 95 6.17 6.77 1.94
N LEU A 96 6.58 7.86 1.29
CA LEU A 96 6.46 9.21 1.84
C LEU A 96 5.01 9.71 1.82
N PHE A 97 4.25 9.40 0.77
CA PHE A 97 2.87 9.86 0.62
C PHE A 97 1.85 9.01 1.38
N ALA A 98 2.14 7.72 1.62
CA ALA A 98 1.27 6.83 2.38
C ALA A 98 0.79 7.40 3.74
N PRO A 99 1.66 7.92 4.64
CA PRO A 99 1.19 8.50 5.91
C PRO A 99 0.34 9.77 5.72
N MET A 100 0.66 10.58 4.71
CA MET A 100 -0.08 11.81 4.41
C MET A 100 -1.52 11.49 3.96
N ILE A 101 -1.70 10.48 3.10
CA ILE A 101 -3.01 10.01 2.67
C ILE A 101 -3.81 9.45 3.86
N ASN A 102 -3.18 8.66 4.73
CA ASN A 102 -3.83 8.12 5.93
C ASN A 102 -4.34 9.23 6.86
N ILE A 103 -3.55 10.29 7.08
CA ILE A 103 -3.97 11.44 7.91
C ILE A 103 -5.14 12.20 7.26
N LEU A 104 -5.12 12.38 5.93
CA LEU A 104 -6.20 13.03 5.20
C LEU A 104 -7.51 12.24 5.33
N LEU A 105 -7.46 10.91 5.14
CA LEU A 105 -8.64 10.05 5.31
C LEU A 105 -9.15 10.09 6.75
N ALA A 106 -8.27 9.99 7.74
CA ALA A 106 -8.64 10.10 9.16
C ALA A 106 -9.35 11.42 9.47
N LYS A 107 -8.90 12.54 8.89
CA LYS A 107 -9.58 13.85 9.01
C LYS A 107 -10.99 13.81 8.41
N ILE A 108 -11.16 13.27 7.20
CA ILE A 108 -12.46 13.17 6.53
C ILE A 108 -13.43 12.32 7.35
N TYR A 109 -12.98 11.17 7.86
CA TYR A 109 -13.78 10.32 8.73
C TYR A 109 -14.16 10.99 10.04
N PHE A 110 -13.21 11.69 10.67
CA PHE A 110 -13.46 12.37 11.93
C PHE A 110 -14.46 13.52 11.78
N GLU A 111 -14.34 14.33 10.73
CA GLU A 111 -15.30 15.41 10.43
C GLU A 111 -16.70 14.88 10.12
N ALA A 112 -16.80 13.70 9.49
CA ALA A 112 -18.07 13.02 9.25
C ALA A 112 -18.71 12.46 10.54
N LEU A 113 -17.90 11.94 11.47
CA LEU A 113 -18.36 11.34 12.73
C LEU A 113 -18.68 12.38 13.81
N VAL A 114 -17.94 13.49 13.88
CA VAL A 114 -18.10 14.52 14.91
C VAL A 114 -18.05 15.93 14.29
N PRO A 115 -19.13 16.39 13.65
CA PRO A 115 -19.17 17.71 12.98
C PRO A 115 -18.96 18.90 13.93
N SER A 116 -19.12 18.68 15.24
CA SER A 116 -19.07 19.70 16.29
C SER A 116 -17.69 19.91 16.92
N ILE A 117 -16.68 19.07 16.64
CA ILE A 117 -15.34 19.19 17.21
C ILE A 117 -14.33 19.61 16.12
N PRO A 118 -13.63 20.75 16.27
CA PRO A 118 -12.60 21.21 15.33
C PRO A 118 -11.48 20.20 15.11
N SER A 119 -11.14 19.94 13.85
CA SER A 119 -10.20 18.89 13.41
C SER A 119 -8.76 19.03 13.96
N TRP A 120 -8.35 20.21 14.44
CA TRP A 120 -7.02 20.44 15.02
C TRP A 120 -6.78 19.72 16.35
N MET A 121 -7.82 19.49 17.16
CA MET A 121 -7.68 18.75 18.43
C MET A 121 -7.31 17.27 18.21
N PHE A 122 -7.80 16.66 17.13
CA PHE A 122 -7.50 15.27 16.81
C PHE A 122 -6.07 15.10 16.29
N VAL A 123 -5.57 16.06 15.50
CA VAL A 123 -4.19 16.09 15.03
C VAL A 123 -3.22 16.24 16.20
N VAL A 124 -3.54 17.07 17.20
CA VAL A 124 -2.72 17.22 18.41
C VAL A 124 -2.78 15.96 19.31
N ALA A 125 -3.95 15.32 19.44
CA ALA A 125 -4.11 14.11 20.23
C ALA A 125 -3.36 12.89 19.62
N LEU A 126 -3.48 12.68 18.29
CA LEU A 126 -2.76 11.62 17.59
C LEU A 126 -1.26 11.91 17.50
N GLY A 127 -0.86 13.16 17.24
CA GLY A 127 0.55 13.57 17.23
C GLY A 127 1.22 13.38 18.59
N GLY A 128 0.54 13.74 19.69
CA GLY A 128 1.06 13.55 21.04
C GLY A 128 1.07 12.09 21.52
N LEU A 129 0.22 11.22 20.96
CA LEU A 129 0.23 9.79 21.26
C LEU A 129 1.37 9.05 20.52
N TYR A 130 1.70 9.49 19.31
CA TYR A 130 2.81 8.95 18.53
C TYR A 130 4.18 9.25 19.16
N ASP A 131 4.31 10.38 19.85
CA ASP A 131 5.53 10.80 20.54
C ASP A 131 5.83 9.98 21.83
N ARG A 132 4.92 9.07 22.21
CA ARG A 132 5.03 8.25 23.43
C ARG A 132 5.15 6.74 23.20
N LEU A 133 5.26 6.30 21.94
CA LEU A 133 5.51 4.90 21.55
C LEU A 133 6.93 4.75 21.00
#